data_AF-W4VD83-F1
#
_entry.id   AF-W4VD83-F1
#
_cell.length_a   1.000
_cell.length_b   1.000
_cell.length_c   1.000
_cell.angle_alpha   90.00
_cell.angle_beta   90.00
_cell.angle_gamma   90.00
#
_symmetry.space_group_name_H-M   'P 1'
#
loop_
_entity.id
_entity.type
_entity.pdbx_description
1 polymer ?
#
loop_
_entity_poly.entity_id
_entity_poly.type
_entity_poly.pdbx_seq_one_letter_code
_entity_poly.pdbx_strand_id
1 'polypeptide(L)'
;MASDYRGKNKLHFGFRYALSGLKVAILTERNIKIHFIAMTIVCIMGFIVGLTNLEWAILCLAIGAVISMEMMNTALERALDYVEPKHQPAVGIAKDISAGAVLVTAIIAMVIACLFFYLNCWHKEW
;
A
#
# COMPACT_ATOMS: atom_id res chain seq x y z
N MET A 1 -12.63 26.06 -5.35
CA MET A 1 -11.61 26.99 -4.84
C MET A 1 -12.13 27.65 -3.56
N ALA A 2 -11.37 27.51 -2.47
CA ALA A 2 -11.32 28.32 -1.24
C ALA A 2 -12.54 29.13 -0.72
N SER A 3 -13.74 28.55 -0.55
CA SER A 3 -14.80 29.29 0.19
C SER A 3 -15.80 28.52 1.05
N ASP A 4 -15.57 27.25 1.42
CA ASP A 4 -16.58 26.52 2.22
C ASP A 4 -16.06 25.93 3.55
N TYR A 5 -15.17 26.68 4.21
CA TYR A 5 -14.61 26.32 5.52
C TYR A 5 -15.37 26.95 6.69
N ARG A 6 -16.68 26.68 6.81
CA ARG A 6 -17.41 26.90 8.08
C ARG A 6 -18.28 25.70 8.42
N GLY A 7 -17.96 25.04 9.54
CA GLY A 7 -18.94 24.21 10.26
C GLY A 7 -18.47 22.81 10.64
N LYS A 8 -18.00 22.67 11.89
CA LYS A 8 -18.14 21.57 12.87
C LYS A 8 -18.00 20.07 12.47
N ASN A 9 -17.75 19.69 11.20
CA ASN A 9 -17.70 18.30 10.73
C ASN A 9 -16.38 17.90 10.04
N LYS A 10 -15.26 18.56 10.35
CA LYS A 10 -13.95 18.34 9.66
C LYS A 10 -13.47 16.89 9.69
N LEU A 11 -13.67 16.16 10.78
CA LEU A 11 -13.28 14.75 10.89
C LEU A 11 -14.10 13.84 9.97
N HIS A 12 -15.43 13.90 10.04
CA HIS A 12 -16.31 13.07 9.21
C HIS A 12 -16.12 13.34 7.71
N PHE A 13 -15.88 14.60 7.34
CA PHE A 13 -15.60 14.98 5.97
C PHE A 13 -14.25 14.43 5.48
N GLY A 14 -13.18 14.59 6.27
CA GLY A 14 -11.85 14.04 5.94
C GLY A 14 -11.83 12.51 5.82
N PHE A 15 -12.48 11.80 6.73
CA PHE A 15 -12.61 10.33 6.67
C PHE A 15 -13.37 9.87 5.43
N ARG A 16 -14.45 10.56 5.05
CA ARG A 16 -15.20 10.22 3.83
C ARG A 16 -14.36 10.40 2.57
N TYR A 17 -13.52 11.43 2.50
CA TYR A 17 -12.59 11.60 1.38
C TYR A 17 -11.48 10.56 1.38
N ALA A 18 -10.89 10.23 2.53
CA ALA A 18 -9.89 9.18 2.64
C ALA A 18 -10.43 7.81 2.20
N LEU A 19 -11.65 7.45 2.64
CA LEU A 19 -12.34 6.23 2.22
C LEU A 19 -12.68 6.24 0.73
N SER A 20 -13.06 7.39 0.18
CA SER A 20 -13.29 7.55 -1.25
C SER A 20 -12.00 7.35 -2.04
N GLY A 21 -10.88 7.91 -1.57
CA GLY A 21 -9.56 7.72 -2.17
C GLY A 21 -9.12 6.27 -2.17
N LEU A 22 -9.32 5.57 -1.05
CA LEU A 22 -9.04 4.13 -0.93
C LEU A 22 -9.90 3.31 -1.90
N LYS A 23 -11.21 3.60 -2.02
CA LYS A 23 -12.09 2.92 -2.98
C LYS A 23 -11.65 3.12 -4.42
N VAL A 24 -11.30 4.34 -4.80
CA VAL A 24 -10.82 4.65 -6.15
C VAL A 24 -9.52 3.90 -6.43
N ALA A 25 -8.57 3.91 -5.51
CA ALA A 25 -7.31 3.19 -5.67
C ALA A 25 -7.54 1.67 -5.88
N ILE A 26 -8.36 1.04 -5.04
CA ILE A 26 -8.66 -0.41 -5.13
C ILE A 26 -9.37 -0.80 -6.43
N LEU A 27 -10.29 0.02 -6.93
CA LEU A 27 -11.10 -0.33 -8.09
C LEU A 27 -10.37 -0.07 -9.42
N THR A 28 -9.51 0.95 -9.46
CA THR A 28 -8.92 1.46 -10.71
C THR A 28 -7.58 0.81 -11.03
N GLU A 29 -6.76 0.50 -10.02
CA GLU A 29 -5.37 0.08 -10.25
C GLU A 29 -5.21 -1.44 -10.28
N ARG A 30 -4.63 -1.95 -11.37
CA ARG A 30 -4.35 -3.39 -11.53
C ARG A 30 -3.31 -3.88 -10.52
N ASN A 31 -2.29 -3.06 -10.24
CA ASN A 31 -1.23 -3.39 -9.29
C ASN A 31 -1.78 -3.53 -7.87
N ILE A 32 -2.72 -2.67 -7.45
CA ILE A 32 -3.40 -2.80 -6.14
C ILE A 32 -4.13 -4.14 -6.03
N LYS A 33 -4.77 -4.64 -7.08
CA LYS A 33 -5.44 -5.97 -7.05
C LYS A 33 -4.44 -7.09 -6.81
N ILE A 34 -3.26 -7.03 -7.44
CA ILE A 34 -2.20 -8.03 -7.24
C ILE A 34 -1.69 -7.98 -5.79
N HIS A 35 -1.42 -6.79 -5.26
CA HIS A 35 -1.01 -6.62 -3.87
C HIS A 35 -2.07 -7.12 -2.89
N PHE A 36 -3.36 -6.91 -3.18
CA PHE A 36 -4.45 -7.38 -2.32
C PHE A 36 -4.57 -8.91 -2.30
N ILE A 37 -4.39 -9.57 -3.44
CA ILE A 37 -4.36 -11.03 -3.53
C ILE A 37 -3.14 -11.58 -2.76
N ALA A 38 -1.95 -11.00 -2.98
CA ALA A 38 -0.73 -11.39 -2.27
C ALA A 38 -0.89 -11.22 -0.76
N MET A 39 -1.46 -10.09 -0.31
CA MET A 39 -1.78 -9.83 1.09
C MET A 39 -2.71 -10.91 1.67
N THR A 40 -3.77 -11.28 0.94
CA THR A 40 -4.73 -12.30 1.39
C THR A 40 -4.05 -13.64 1.60
N ILE A 41 -3.18 -14.05 0.68
CA ILE A 41 -2.40 -15.30 0.77
C ILE A 41 -1.48 -15.27 2.01
N VAL A 42 -0.73 -14.17 2.18
CA VAL A 42 0.21 -14.00 3.31
C VAL A 42 -0.54 -14.03 4.65
N CYS A 43 -1.71 -13.40 4.75
CA CYS A 43 -2.53 -13.47 5.96
C CYS A 43 -3.00 -14.89 6.27
N ILE A 44 -3.51 -15.63 5.27
CA ILE A 44 -3.93 -17.03 5.45
C ILE A 44 -2.75 -17.88 5.95
N MET A 45 -1.57 -17.73 5.34
CA MET A 45 -0.36 -18.42 5.79
C MET A 45 0.03 -18.04 7.23
N GLY A 46 -0.08 -16.76 7.60
CA GLY A 46 0.16 -16.29 8.97
C GLY A 46 -0.74 -16.94 10.01
N PHE A 47 -2.02 -17.15 9.68
CA PHE A 47 -2.94 -17.87 10.56
C PHE A 47 -2.58 -19.35 10.70
N ILE A 48 -2.18 -20.01 9.60
CA ILE A 48 -1.78 -21.43 9.62
C ILE A 48 -0.49 -21.63 10.45
N VAL A 49 0.49 -20.77 10.23
CA VAL A 49 1.79 -20.83 10.92
C VAL A 49 1.66 -20.44 12.40
N GLY A 50 0.63 -19.69 12.78
CA GLY A 50 0.37 -19.32 14.17
C GLY A 50 1.29 -18.21 14.67
N LEU A 51 1.38 -17.13 13.90
CA LEU A 51 2.19 -15.95 14.25
C LEU A 51 1.75 -15.35 15.59
N THR A 52 2.74 -14.85 16.34
CA THR A 52 2.53 -14.09 17.58
C THR A 52 1.89 -12.72 17.32
N ASN A 53 1.35 -12.10 18.36
CA ASN A 53 0.73 -10.77 18.27
C ASN A 53 1.70 -9.70 17.73
N LEU A 54 2.99 -9.79 18.07
CA LEU A 54 4.01 -8.84 17.62
C LEU A 54 4.34 -9.03 16.14
N GLU A 55 4.45 -10.27 15.69
CA GLU A 55 4.69 -10.60 14.28
C GLU A 55 3.51 -10.17 13.41
N TRP A 56 2.28 -10.37 13.89
CA TRP A 56 1.09 -9.82 13.25
C TRP A 56 1.12 -8.29 13.14
N ALA A 57 1.52 -7.59 14.21
CA ALA A 57 1.63 -6.13 14.18
C ALA A 57 2.64 -5.66 13.11
N ILE A 58 3.81 -6.30 13.04
CA ILE A 58 4.85 -5.98 12.04
C ILE A 58 4.37 -6.32 10.63
N LEU A 59 3.70 -7.47 10.44
CA LEU A 59 3.18 -7.89 9.15
C LEU A 59 2.09 -6.93 8.64
N CYS A 60 1.19 -6.50 9.52
CA CYS A 60 0.18 -5.48 9.23
C CYS A 60 0.82 -4.14 8.83
N LEU A 61 1.89 -3.72 9.52
CA LEU A 61 2.63 -2.50 9.16
C LEU A 61 3.31 -2.63 7.79
N ALA A 62 3.92 -3.78 7.49
CA ALA A 62 4.56 -4.03 6.20
C ALA A 62 3.55 -3.99 5.05
N ILE A 63 2.40 -4.67 5.21
CA ILE A 63 1.29 -4.64 4.26
C ILE A 63 0.75 -3.22 4.08
N GLY A 64 0.52 -2.50 5.19
CA GLY A 64 0.04 -1.13 5.17
C GLY A 64 0.99 -0.17 4.45
N ALA A 65 2.30 -0.36 4.62
CA ALA A 65 3.33 0.41 3.92
C ALA A 65 3.29 0.20 2.40
N VAL A 66 3.16 -1.05 1.94
CA VAL A 66 3.04 -1.36 0.50
C VAL A 66 1.82 -0.69 -0.11
N ILE A 67 0.65 -0.81 0.53
CA ILE A 67 -0.59 -0.20 0.04
C ILE A 67 -0.47 1.33 0.02
N SER A 68 0.12 1.92 1.06
CA SER A 68 0.31 3.36 1.14
C SER A 68 1.23 3.88 0.04
N MET A 69 2.34 3.18 -0.23
CA MET A 69 3.27 3.52 -1.31
C MET A 69 2.63 3.39 -2.68
N GLU A 70 1.83 2.36 -2.91
CA GLU A 70 1.11 2.17 -4.18
C GLU A 70 0.08 3.28 -4.40
N MET A 71 -0.68 3.65 -3.37
CA MET A 71 -1.60 4.80 -3.43
C MET A 71 -0.87 6.11 -3.72
N MET A 72 0.31 6.31 -3.13
CA MET A 72 1.14 7.48 -3.40
C MET A 72 1.68 7.47 -4.83
N ASN A 73 2.07 6.31 -5.35
CA ASN A 73 2.48 6.16 -6.75
C ASN A 73 1.35 6.56 -7.71
N THR A 74 0.14 6.04 -7.52
CA THR A 74 -1.03 6.41 -8.34
C THR A 74 -1.36 7.90 -8.23
N ALA A 75 -1.27 8.48 -7.03
CA ALA A 75 -1.51 9.91 -6.84
C ALA A 75 -0.47 10.76 -7.60
N LEU A 76 0.80 10.38 -7.54
CA LEU A 76 1.88 11.04 -8.27
C LEU A 76 1.73 10.90 -9.78
N GLU A 77 1.42 9.71 -10.29
CA GLU A 77 1.14 9.48 -11.70
C GLU A 77 0.01 10.38 -12.21
N ARG A 78 -1.11 10.44 -11.49
CA ARG A 78 -2.27 11.27 -11.85
C ARG A 78 -1.97 12.76 -11.76
N ALA A 79 -1.17 13.19 -10.79
CA ALA A 79 -0.74 14.57 -10.68
C ALA A 79 0.16 14.97 -11.85
N LEU A 80 1.11 14.11 -12.21
CA LEU A 80 2.03 14.34 -13.33
C LEU A 80 1.30 14.32 -14.67
N ASP A 81 0.35 13.40 -14.87
CA ASP A 81 -0.52 13.35 -16.07
C ASP A 81 -1.34 14.62 -16.26
N TYR A 82 -1.78 15.21 -15.15
CA TYR A 82 -2.52 16.47 -15.17
C TYR A 82 -1.62 17.68 -15.49
N VAL A 83 -0.41 17.73 -14.92
CA VAL A 83 0.51 18.87 -15.09
C VAL A 83 1.16 18.89 -16.47
N GLU A 84 1.55 17.73 -17.01
CA GLU A 84 2.28 17.65 -18.28
C GLU A 84 1.69 16.56 -19.21
N PRO A 85 0.61 16.86 -19.93
CA PRO A 85 -0.09 15.89 -20.78
C PRO A 85 0.78 15.39 -21.94
N LYS A 86 1.76 16.18 -22.40
CA LYS A 86 2.62 15.85 -23.54
C LYS A 86 3.77 14.89 -23.22
N HIS A 87 3.84 14.39 -21.98
CA HIS A 87 4.80 13.35 -21.55
C HIS A 87 6.26 13.70 -21.90
N GLN A 88 6.84 14.62 -21.13
CA GLN A 88 8.27 14.90 -21.22
C GLN A 88 9.11 13.75 -20.63
N PRO A 89 10.35 13.50 -21.11
CA PRO A 89 11.21 12.44 -20.59
C PRO A 89 11.41 12.48 -19.06
N ALA A 90 11.49 13.68 -18.48
CA ALA A 90 11.63 13.85 -17.03
C ALA A 90 10.44 13.31 -16.22
N VAL A 91 9.22 13.41 -16.76
CA VAL A 91 8.00 12.87 -16.14
C VAL A 91 8.04 11.34 -16.14
N GLY A 92 8.55 10.74 -17.21
CA GLY A 92 8.79 9.29 -17.27
C GLY A 92 9.71 8.81 -16.14
N ILE A 93 10.86 9.48 -15.97
CA ILE A 93 11.81 9.17 -14.90
C ILE A 93 11.17 9.29 -13.51
N ALA A 94 10.36 10.32 -13.27
CA ALA A 94 9.68 10.49 -11.99
C ALA A 94 8.68 9.34 -11.71
N LYS A 95 7.93 8.91 -12.72
CA LYS A 95 7.02 7.76 -12.63
C LYS A 95 7.78 6.46 -12.37
N ASP A 96 8.90 6.24 -13.07
CA ASP A 96 9.74 5.05 -12.89
C ASP A 96 10.33 4.97 -11.48
N ILE A 97 10.82 6.08 -10.94
CA ILE A 97 11.34 6.16 -9.56
C ILE A 97 10.22 5.86 -8.55
N SER A 98 9.02 6.42 -8.77
CA SER A 98 7.87 6.20 -7.90
C SER A 98 7.44 4.72 -7.90
N ALA A 99 7.36 4.08 -9.06
CA ALA A 99 7.11 2.65 -9.19
C ALA A 99 8.23 1.81 -8.53
N GLY A 100 9.49 2.23 -8.68
CA GLY A 100 10.64 1.62 -8.00
C GLY A 100 10.52 1.66 -6.47
N ALA A 101 9.99 2.74 -5.90
CA ALA A 101 9.78 2.85 -4.46
C ALA A 101 8.72 1.88 -3.93
N VAL A 102 7.64 1.64 -4.69
CA VAL A 102 6.66 0.59 -4.39
C VAL A 102 7.35 -0.78 -4.41
N LEU A 103 8.14 -1.06 -5.45
CA LEU A 103 8.83 -2.34 -5.60
C LEU A 103 9.75 -2.63 -4.40
N VAL A 104 10.55 -1.65 -3.97
CA VAL A 104 11.42 -1.78 -2.79
C VAL A 104 10.60 -2.11 -1.54
N THR A 105 9.49 -1.42 -1.35
CA THR A 105 8.61 -1.63 -0.18
C THR A 105 7.97 -3.02 -0.22
N ALA A 106 7.56 -3.49 -1.40
CA ALA A 106 7.02 -4.84 -1.60
C ALA A 106 8.06 -5.93 -1.33
N ILE A 107 9.31 -5.74 -1.75
CA ILE A 107 10.41 -6.68 -1.46
C ILE A 107 10.66 -6.77 0.05
N ILE A 108 10.68 -5.63 0.75
CA ILE A 108 10.87 -5.62 2.21
C ILE A 108 9.72 -6.37 2.90
N ALA A 109 8.47 -6.12 2.50
CA ALA A 109 7.31 -6.82 3.05
C ALA A 109 7.38 -8.34 2.81
N MET A 110 7.84 -8.75 1.63
CA MET A 110 8.08 -10.17 1.31
C MET A 110 9.16 -10.77 2.21
N VAL A 111 10.28 -10.08 2.42
CA VAL A 111 11.35 -10.55 3.32
C VAL A 111 10.84 -10.72 4.75
N ILE A 112 10.07 -9.75 5.26
CA ILE A 112 9.45 -9.84 6.60
C ILE A 112 8.54 -11.07 6.70
N ALA A 113 7.68 -11.30 5.72
CA ALA A 113 6.79 -12.47 5.70
C ALA A 113 7.59 -13.79 5.69
N CYS A 114 8.62 -13.89 4.83
CA CYS A 114 9.49 -15.06 4.77
C CYS A 114 10.22 -15.33 6.09
N LEU A 115 10.74 -14.29 6.76
CA LEU A 115 11.42 -14.44 8.05
C LEU A 115 10.46 -14.99 9.11
N PHE A 116 9.25 -14.45 9.19
CA PHE A 116 8.26 -14.95 10.15
C PHE A 116 7.84 -16.38 9.86
N PHE A 117 7.59 -16.74 8.60
CA PHE A 117 7.24 -18.12 8.25
C PHE A 117 8.39 -19.10 8.51
N TYR A 118 9.61 -18.73 8.16
CA TYR A 118 10.79 -19.58 8.41
C TYR A 118 11.03 -19.80 9.91
N LEU A 119 11.05 -18.72 10.70
CA LEU A 119 11.32 -18.79 12.14
C LEU A 119 10.24 -19.59 12.89
N ASN A 120 8.96 -19.38 12.58
CA ASN A 120 7.88 -20.08 13.25
C ASN A 120 7.69 -21.53 12.80
N CYS A 121 8.03 -21.85 11.55
CA CYS A 121 8.03 -23.25 11.10
C CYS A 121 9.10 -24.05 11.84
N TRP A 122 10.31 -23.50 11.98
CA TRP A 122 11.40 -24.16 12.69
C TRP A 122 11.13 -24.36 14.18
N HIS A 123 10.44 -23.41 14.82
CA HIS A 123 10.15 -23.48 16.26
C HIS A 123 9.05 -24.49 16.63
N LYS A 124 8.26 -24.98 15.66
CA LYS A 124 7.20 -25.98 15.86
C LYS A 124 7.67 -27.42 15.64
N GLU A 125 8.90 -27.63 15.18
CA GLU A 125 9.46 -28.96 14.90
C GLU A 125 10.30 -29.54 16.06
N TRP A 126 10.35 -28.86 17.21
CA TRP A 126 10.97 -29.30 18.47
C TRP A 126 10.02 -29.06 19.66
#